data_AF-A0A7K1A6D5-F1
#
_entry.id   AF-A0A7K1A6D5-F1
#
_cell.length_a   1.000
_cell.length_b   1.000
_cell.length_c   1.000
_cell.angle_alpha   90.00
_cell.angle_beta   90.00
_cell.angle_gamma   90.00
#
_symmetry.space_group_name_H-M   'P 1'
#
loop_
_entity.id
_entity.type
_entity.pdbx_description
1 polymer ?
#
loop_
_entity_poly.entity_id
_entity_poly.type
_entity_poly.pdbx_seq_one_letter_code
_entity_poly.pdbx_strand_id
1 'polypeptide(L)' 'MEFFKGFEGTPLDTVVAAAELRAFARGGVLFTENDAATELFVVVSGRVAIANRSIDGRESVVALMERGDLL' A
#
# COMPACT_ATOMS: atom_id res chain seq x y z
N MET A 1 -9.45 -9.65 0.08
CA MET A 1 -9.10 -8.33 -0.48
C MET A 1 -9.89 -8.19 -1.77
N GLU A 2 -10.64 -7.11 -1.96
CA GLU A 2 -11.58 -7.00 -3.09
C GLU A 2 -10.87 -7.12 -4.44
N PHE A 3 -9.63 -6.61 -4.55
CA PHE A 3 -8.80 -6.72 -5.76
C PHE A 3 -8.54 -8.17 -6.20
N PHE A 4 -8.40 -9.10 -5.26
CA PHE A 4 -8.10 -10.51 -5.53
C PHE A 4 -9.33 -11.42 -5.49
N LYS A 5 -10.54 -10.89 -5.46
CA LYS A 5 -11.77 -11.68 -5.31
C LYS A 5 -12.02 -12.71 -6.43
N GLY A 6 -11.36 -12.56 -7.58
CA GLY A 6 -11.38 -13.55 -8.68
C GLY A 6 -10.20 -14.52 -8.70
N PHE A 7 -9.25 -14.39 -7.75
CA PHE A 7 -8.11 -15.29 -7.61
C PHE A 7 -8.46 -16.32 -6.53
N GLU A 8 -8.95 -17.49 -6.96
CA GLU A 8 -9.21 -18.62 -6.07
C GLU A 8 -8.16 -19.72 -6.25
N GLY A 9 -7.71 -20.31 -5.13
CA GLY A 9 -6.74 -21.41 -5.12
C GLY A 9 -5.32 -21.00 -5.50
N THR A 10 -4.66 -21.83 -6.31
CA THR A 10 -3.22 -21.76 -6.66
C THR A 10 -2.69 -20.38 -7.09
N PRO A 11 -3.44 -19.53 -7.82
CA PRO A 11 -2.96 -18.19 -8.21
C PRO A 11 -2.75 -17.26 -7.02
N LEU A 12 -3.63 -17.31 -6.01
CA LEU A 12 -3.50 -16.46 -4.83
C LEU A 12 -2.32 -16.92 -3.97
N ASP A 13 -2.14 -18.23 -3.80
CA ASP A 13 -1.00 -18.80 -3.07
C ASP A 13 0.34 -18.41 -3.72
N THR A 14 0.38 -18.34 -5.06
CA THR A 14 1.57 -17.89 -5.80
C THR A 14 1.90 -16.43 -5.52
N VAL A 15 0.89 -15.57 -5.49
CA VAL A 15 1.07 -14.14 -5.14
C VAL A 15 1.57 -14.00 -3.70
N VAL A 16 0.95 -14.73 -2.76
CA VAL A 16 1.36 -14.69 -1.35
C VAL A 16 2.79 -15.23 -1.17
N ALA A 17 3.16 -16.29 -1.88
CA ALA A 17 4.51 -16.87 -1.81
C ALA A 17 5.59 -15.94 -2.39
N ALA A 18 5.24 -15.08 -3.35
CA ALA A 18 6.14 -14.08 -3.91
C ALA A 18 6.17 -12.76 -3.12
N ALA A 19 5.25 -12.57 -2.17
CA ALA A 19 5.14 -11.34 -1.39
C ALA A 19 6.11 -11.32 -0.20
N GLU A 20 6.56 -10.11 0.16
CA GLU A 20 7.41 -9.87 1.33
C GLU A 20 6.65 -9.09 2.40
N LEU A 21 6.79 -9.50 3.67
CA LEU A 21 6.30 -8.72 4.80
C LEU A 21 7.29 -7.59 5.12
N ARG A 22 6.82 -6.35 5.04
CA ARG A 22 7.59 -5.16 5.42
C ARG A 22 6.92 -4.45 6.58
N ALA A 23 7.71 -4.08 7.58
CA ALA A 23 7.26 -3.35 8.76
C ALA A 23 7.85 -1.95 8.76
N PHE A 24 7.01 -0.95 9.05
CA PHE A 24 7.39 0.45 9.12
C PHE A 24 7.04 1.02 10.49
N ALA A 25 7.91 1.87 11.02
CA ALA A 25 7.57 2.69 12.19
C ALA A 25 6.57 3.79 11.80
N ARG A 26 5.90 4.38 12.79
CA ARG A 26 5.03 5.54 12.57
C ARG A 26 5.82 6.67 11.89
N GLY A 27 5.30 7.17 10.77
CA GLY A 27 5.96 8.20 9.96
C GLY A 27 6.92 7.64 8.89
N GLY A 28 7.05 6.32 8.78
CA GLY A 28 7.74 5.69 7.65
C GLY A 28 7.05 6.01 6.32
N VAL A 29 7.85 6.16 5.26
CA VAL A 29 7.39 6.43 3.90
C VAL A 29 7.51 5.16 3.09
N LEU A 30 6.43 4.75 2.42
CA LEU A 30 6.43 3.57 1.54
C LEU A 30 6.95 3.94 0.15
N PHE A 31 6.44 5.03 -0.41
CA PHE A 31 6.84 5.59 -1.70
C PHE A 31 6.46 7.08 -1.73
N THR A 32 7.01 7.81 -2.70
CA THR A 32 6.74 9.22 -2.94
C THR A 32 6.15 9.45 -4.33
N GLU A 33 5.55 10.62 -4.54
CA GLU A 33 5.03 11.00 -5.84
C GLU A 33 6.16 11.01 -6.88
N ASN A 34 5.88 10.43 -8.06
CA ASN A 34 6.83 10.24 -9.18
C ASN A 34 7.87 9.14 -9.00
N ASP A 35 7.83 8.36 -7.91
CA ASP A 35 8.60 7.12 -7.85
C ASP A 35 8.12 6.13 -8.92
N ALA A 36 9.05 5.31 -9.43
CA ALA A 36 8.72 4.28 -10.40
C ALA A 36 7.80 3.23 -9.76
N ALA A 37 6.63 3.00 -10.38
CA ALA A 37 5.66 2.00 -9.93
C ALA A 37 6.17 0.58 -10.22
N THR A 38 6.96 0.06 -9.27
CA THR A 38 7.63 -1.25 -9.38
C THR A 38 7.05 -2.29 -8.45
N GLU A 39 6.28 -1.87 -7.45
CA GLU A 39 5.74 -2.72 -6.40
C GLU A 39 4.29 -2.30 -6.05
N LEU A 40 3.54 -3.23 -5.46
CA LEU A 40 2.21 -3.01 -4.91
C LEU A 40 2.23 -3.37 -3.42
N PHE A 41 1.46 -2.66 -2.61
CA PHE A 41 1.41 -2.93 -1.17
C PHE A 41 -0.01 -3.27 -0.73
N VAL A 42 -0.11 -4.20 0.22
CA VAL A 42 -1.35 -4.45 0.94
C VAL A 42 -1.16 -4.19 2.42
N VAL A 43 -2.08 -3.45 3.02
CA VAL A 43 -2.06 -3.18 4.45
C VAL A 43 -2.48 -4.46 5.21
N VAL A 44 -1.52 -5.12 5.86
CA VAL A 44 -1.81 -6.28 6.72
C VAL A 44 -2.29 -5.82 8.10
N SER A 45 -1.71 -4.74 8.63
CA SER A 45 -2.08 -4.13 9.91
C SER A 45 -1.62 -2.68 9.98
N GLY A 46 -2.25 -1.88 10.85
CA GLY A 46 -1.96 -0.45 10.97
C GLY A 46 -2.76 0.41 9.99
N ARG A 47 -2.26 1.61 9.72
CA ARG A 47 -2.88 2.59 8.82
C ARG A 47 -1.81 3.27 7.97
N VAL A 48 -2.14 3.53 6.71
CA VAL A 48 -1.28 4.28 5.78
C VAL A 48 -2.07 5.47 5.26
N ALA A 49 -1.55 6.68 5.45
CA ALA A 49 -2.14 7.87 4.84
C ALA A 49 -1.54 8.08 3.46
N ILE A 50 -2.39 8.31 2.46
CA ILE A 50 -1.96 8.86 1.19
C ILE A 50 -2.17 10.36 1.27
N ALA A 51 -1.08 11.09 1.11
CA ALA A 51 -1.06 12.54 1.19
C ALA A 51 -0.45 13.12 -0.07
N ASN A 52 -1.01 14.24 -0.52
CA ASN A 52 -0.40 15.05 -1.56
C ASN A 52 0.40 16.17 -0.91
N ARG A 53 1.60 16.45 -1.43
CA ARG A 53 2.44 17.57 -1.00
C ARG A 53 2.32 18.69 -2.01
N SER A 54 1.69 19.78 -1.60
CA SER A 54 1.63 21.00 -2.39
C SER A 54 3.01 21.63 -2.56
N ILE A 55 3.16 22.39 -3.64
CA ILE A 55 4.38 23.13 -4.01
C ILE A 55 4.78 24.13 -2.91
N ASP A 56 3.80 24.60 -2.12
CA ASP A 56 4.00 25.49 -0.97
C ASP A 56 4.30 24.76 0.35
N GLY A 57 4.54 23.45 0.31
CA GLY A 57 4.92 22.63 1.46
C GLY A 57 3.75 22.14 2.32
N ARG A 58 2.49 22.46 1.97
CA ARG A 58 1.33 21.92 2.68
C ARG A 58 1.08 20.46 2.30
N GLU A 59 0.91 19.60 3.30
CA GLU A 59 0.48 18.22 3.11
C GLU A 59 -1.03 18.10 3.35
N SER A 60 -1.73 17.46 2.41
CA SER A 60 -3.15 17.16 2.54
C SER A 60 -3.36 15.66 2.42
N VAL A 61 -3.99 15.05 3.43
CA VAL A 61 -4.40 13.64 3.38
C VAL A 61 -5.57 13.51 2.41
N VAL A 62 -5.42 12.66 1.40
CA VAL A 62 -6.45 12.39 0.39
C VAL A 62 -7.12 11.03 0.60
N ALA A 63 -6.43 10.09 1.25
CA ALA A 63 -7.00 8.80 1.64
C ALA A 63 -6.33 8.27 2.92
N LEU A 64 -7.07 7.44 3.65
CA LEU A 64 -6.55 6.67 4.78
C LEU A 64 -6.84 5.20 4.51
N MET A 65 -5.77 4.42 4.35
CA MET A 65 -5.86 3.01 4.03
C MET A 65 -5.76 2.17 5.30
N GLU A 66 -6.62 1.16 5.41
CA GLU A 66 -6.71 0.24 6.52
C GLU A 66 -6.52 -1.21 6.04
N ARG A 67 -6.65 -2.17 6.97
CA ARG A 67 -6.37 -3.58 6.70
C ARG A 67 -7.13 -4.09 5.47
N GLY A 68 -6.37 -4.66 4.53
CA GLY A 68 -6.87 -5.28 3.31
C GLY A 68 -6.95 -4.33 2.11
N ASP A 69 -6.68 -3.04 2.31
CA ASP A 69 -6.57 -2.07 1.23
C ASP A 69 -5.27 -2.27 0.43
N LEU A 70 -5.37 -2.04 -0.88
CA LEU A 70 -4.28 -2.08 -1.84
C LEU A 70 -3.81 -0.65 -2.12
N LEU A 71 -2.49 -0.48 -2.24
CA LEU A 71 -1.76 0.75 -2.52
C LEU A 71 -0.94 0.58 -3.81
#